data_AF-A0A9W6XKU7-F1
#
_entry.id   AF-A0A9W6XKU7-F1
#
_cell.length_a   1.000
_cell.length_b   1.000
_cell.length_c   1.000
_cell.angle_alpha   90.00
_cell.angle_beta   90.00
_cell.angle_gamma   90.00
#
_symmetry.space_group_name_H-M   'P 1'
#
loop_
_entity.id
_entity.type
_entity.pdbx_description
1 polymer ?
#
loop_
_entity_poly.entity_id
_entity_poly.type
_entity_poly.pdbx_seq_one_letter_code
_entity_poly.pdbx_strand_id
1 'polypeptide(L)'
;MKLLTVWIHAIIRSLEYTHTQAFPPWAKDFTQLEFLYVVTDFIALRLGSYVCACLSRHVENIFFSPMIYMPDDLFKDMASLTFIHFATFIPMTKLPSFDGLTNLKSLTLAAFLFLEELPAFDSLHKLERLVLASLPRINTLPDFGAINNLQSFTAFDRGAWCCNGFLGKCDLNDDKCGAHPVWKTPNATCLAPDSKATEATVKSAQKFANSICGPILRPEAVQGAPTKETMAVCKGIMYRQCNKPNEPEAICYNARFMGITCTPSPYVIEMRRRQIAQNVGDRCDPDVEAWLGCDHG
;
A
#
# COMPACT_ATOMS: atom_id res chain seq x y z
N MET A 1 -22.86 -11.64 19.58
CA MET A 1 -22.35 -10.62 20.51
C MET A 1 -21.00 -10.16 19.99
N LYS A 2 -20.91 -8.96 19.40
CA LYS A 2 -19.70 -8.23 18.97
C LYS A 2 -20.19 -6.91 18.34
N LEU A 3 -20.13 -5.80 19.07
CA LEU A 3 -19.03 -4.85 19.21
C LEU A 3 -18.65 -4.19 17.88
N LEU A 4 -19.32 -3.06 17.67
CA LEU A 4 -19.12 -2.05 16.66
C LEU A 4 -18.28 -0.93 17.29
N THR A 5 -17.21 -0.50 16.65
CA THR A 5 -16.55 0.77 16.98
C THR A 5 -16.58 1.66 15.76
N VAL A 6 -17.53 2.59 15.70
CA VAL A 6 -17.51 3.74 14.78
C VAL A 6 -17.74 4.98 15.64
N TRP A 7 -16.80 5.91 15.61
CA TRP A 7 -16.93 7.20 16.28
C TRP A 7 -17.61 8.19 15.34
N ILE A 8 -18.87 8.54 15.62
CA ILE A 8 -19.52 9.76 15.12
C ILE A 8 -20.36 10.28 16.27
N HIS A 9 -20.23 11.57 16.62
CA HIS A 9 -21.23 12.25 17.43
C HIS A 9 -22.54 12.35 16.61
N ALA A 10 -23.28 11.24 16.49
CA ALA A 10 -24.75 11.20 16.52
C ALA A 10 -25.32 9.80 16.23
N ILE A 11 -24.88 9.04 15.22
CA ILE A 11 -25.52 7.75 14.88
C ILE A 11 -24.52 6.75 14.28
N ILE A 12 -24.30 5.64 14.98
CA ILE A 12 -23.38 4.56 14.62
C ILE A 12 -24.17 3.44 13.92
N ARG A 13 -23.89 3.12 12.64
CA ARG A 13 -24.42 1.92 11.97
C ARG A 13 -23.26 1.05 11.47
N SER A 14 -23.09 -0.14 12.08
CA SER A 14 -22.23 -1.21 11.54
C SER A 14 -23.04 -2.04 10.58
N LEU A 15 -22.45 -2.41 9.46
CA LEU A 15 -23.01 -3.37 8.54
C LEU A 15 -21.92 -4.36 8.18
N GLU A 16 -21.92 -5.50 8.87
CA GLU A 16 -21.07 -6.64 8.52
C GLU A 16 -21.84 -7.51 7.54
N TYR A 17 -21.37 -7.55 6.29
CA TYR A 17 -21.88 -8.48 5.30
C TYR A 17 -20.80 -9.46 4.90
N THR A 18 -20.97 -10.72 5.29
CA THR A 18 -20.30 -11.82 4.62
C THR A 18 -21.10 -12.11 3.35
N HIS A 19 -20.46 -12.20 2.18
CA HIS A 19 -21.06 -12.52 0.87
C HIS A 19 -21.71 -11.39 0.03
N THR A 20 -21.54 -10.11 0.38
CA THR A 20 -22.09 -9.03 -0.48
C THR A 20 -21.29 -8.86 -1.77
N GLN A 21 -21.93 -9.13 -2.91
CA GLN A 21 -21.35 -8.97 -4.25
C GLN A 21 -21.43 -7.55 -4.81
N ALA A 22 -22.34 -6.73 -4.25
CA ALA A 22 -22.56 -5.36 -4.69
C ALA A 22 -22.99 -4.49 -3.51
N PHE A 23 -22.57 -3.22 -3.50
CA PHE A 23 -23.13 -2.27 -2.55
C PHE A 23 -24.66 -2.24 -2.69
N PRO A 24 -25.41 -2.28 -1.58
CA PRO A 24 -26.85 -2.22 -1.67
C PRO A 24 -27.29 -0.88 -2.27
N PRO A 25 -28.36 -0.83 -3.09
CA PRO A 25 -28.76 0.40 -3.78
C PRO A 25 -29.05 1.59 -2.86
N TRP A 26 -29.46 1.34 -1.61
CA TRP A 26 -29.72 2.36 -0.59
C TRP A 26 -28.46 2.95 0.05
N ALA A 27 -27.27 2.41 -0.23
CA ALA A 27 -26.02 2.96 0.31
C ALA A 27 -25.79 4.42 -0.10
N LYS A 28 -26.34 4.85 -1.24
CA LYS A 28 -26.28 6.23 -1.71
C LYS A 28 -27.10 7.22 -0.87
N ASP A 29 -28.01 6.72 -0.03
CA ASP A 29 -28.84 7.56 0.83
C ASP A 29 -28.04 8.14 2.02
N PHE A 30 -26.81 7.68 2.26
CA PHE A 30 -25.91 8.19 3.28
C PHE A 30 -25.17 9.47 2.85
N THR A 31 -25.93 10.53 2.56
CA THR A 31 -25.39 11.82 2.06
C THR A 31 -24.53 12.58 3.08
N GLN A 32 -24.69 12.29 4.38
CA GLN A 32 -23.93 12.89 5.48
C GLN A 32 -22.74 12.04 5.94
N LEU A 33 -22.37 11.01 5.19
CA LEU A 33 -21.25 10.13 5.55
C LEU A 33 -19.93 10.87 5.42
N GLU A 34 -19.12 10.90 6.48
CA GLU A 34 -17.80 11.55 6.47
C GLU A 34 -16.64 10.56 6.23
N PHE A 35 -16.82 9.30 6.64
CA PHE A 35 -15.79 8.26 6.56
C PHE A 35 -16.39 6.98 5.97
N LEU A 36 -15.79 6.48 4.90
CA LEU A 36 -16.13 5.20 4.30
C LEU A 36 -14.90 4.29 4.30
N TYR A 37 -14.91 3.31 5.20
CA TYR A 37 -13.89 2.28 5.30
C TYR A 37 -14.50 0.94 4.94
N VAL A 38 -14.08 0.35 3.82
CA VAL A 38 -14.50 -0.98 3.44
C VAL A 38 -13.28 -1.80 3.07
N VAL A 39 -13.05 -2.82 3.87
CA VAL A 39 -12.01 -3.83 3.66
C VAL A 39 -12.68 -5.17 3.72
N THR A 40 -12.43 -5.98 2.72
CA THR A 40 -12.88 -7.37 2.74
C THR A 40 -11.78 -8.25 3.29
N ASP A 41 -12.14 -9.26 4.09
CA ASP A 41 -11.15 -10.12 4.74
C ASP A 41 -10.25 -10.77 3.68
N PHE A 42 -8.97 -10.40 3.73
CA PHE A 42 -7.94 -10.92 2.85
C PHE A 42 -7.20 -12.03 3.58
N ILE A 43 -7.56 -13.27 3.28
CA ILE A 43 -6.79 -14.42 3.71
C ILE A 43 -5.73 -14.67 2.64
N ALA A 44 -4.46 -14.53 3.07
CA ALA A 44 -3.22 -14.77 2.33
C ALA A 44 -3.37 -15.46 0.96
N LEU A 45 -3.05 -14.73 -0.12
CA LEU A 45 -2.82 -15.33 -1.43
C LEU A 45 -1.57 -16.22 -1.35
N ARG A 46 -1.77 -17.54 -1.22
CA ARG A 46 -0.71 -18.53 -1.38
C ARG A 46 -0.46 -18.76 -2.87
N LEU A 47 0.19 -17.81 -3.52
CA LEU A 47 0.67 -17.95 -4.90
C LEU A 47 2.03 -18.67 -4.88
N GLY A 48 2.01 -19.96 -4.55
CA GLY A 48 3.22 -20.80 -4.45
C GLY A 48 4.12 -20.41 -3.26
N SER A 49 5.41 -20.16 -3.52
CA SER A 49 6.43 -19.80 -2.53
C SER A 49 6.30 -18.38 -1.98
N TYR A 50 5.48 -17.54 -2.63
CA TYR A 50 5.34 -16.13 -2.29
C TYR A 50 4.16 -15.94 -1.33
N VAL A 51 4.48 -15.51 -0.11
CA VAL A 51 3.49 -15.19 0.91
C VAL A 51 3.38 -13.68 1.01
N CYS A 52 2.33 -13.11 0.42
CA CYS A 52 1.89 -11.77 0.79
C CYS A 52 1.09 -11.91 2.11
N ALA A 53 1.78 -11.78 3.25
CA ALA A 53 1.19 -11.97 4.57
C ALA A 53 0.88 -10.63 5.24
N CYS A 54 -0.41 -10.34 5.40
CA CYS A 54 -0.92 -9.72 6.62
C CYS A 54 -1.80 -10.76 7.33
N LEU A 55 -1.66 -10.82 8.66
CA LEU A 55 -2.30 -11.78 9.55
C LEU A 55 -3.80 -11.46 9.70
N SER A 56 -4.67 -12.44 9.51
CA SER A 56 -5.69 -12.75 10.52
C SER A 56 -6.29 -14.15 10.37
N ARG A 57 -6.67 -14.72 11.51
CA ARG A 57 -7.32 -16.01 11.68
C ARG A 57 -8.80 -15.87 11.34
N HIS A 58 -9.28 -16.47 10.26
CA HIS A 58 -10.61 -17.09 10.26
C HIS A 58 -10.67 -18.22 9.23
N VAL A 59 -11.19 -19.37 9.68
CA VAL A 59 -11.27 -20.64 8.96
C VAL A 59 -12.59 -20.66 8.20
N GLU A 60 -12.75 -19.84 7.17
CA GLU A 60 -13.83 -20.00 6.20
C GLU A 60 -13.29 -19.72 4.79
N ASN A 61 -13.53 -20.66 3.89
CA ASN A 61 -12.81 -20.88 2.64
C ASN A 61 -13.30 -19.96 1.51
N ILE A 62 -13.21 -18.65 1.67
CA ILE A 62 -13.52 -17.66 0.62
C ILE A 62 -12.27 -16.85 0.31
N PHE A 63 -11.62 -17.20 -0.79
CA PHE A 63 -10.28 -16.72 -1.17
C PHE A 63 -10.25 -15.30 -1.77
N PHE A 64 -11.41 -14.71 -2.09
CA PHE A 64 -11.50 -13.42 -2.76
C PHE A 64 -12.75 -12.68 -2.29
N SER A 65 -12.67 -11.36 -2.20
CA SER A 65 -13.86 -10.52 -2.04
C SER A 65 -14.90 -10.89 -3.10
N PRO A 66 -16.14 -11.22 -2.72
CA PRO A 66 -17.20 -11.42 -3.69
C PRO A 66 -17.64 -10.10 -4.34
N MET A 67 -17.19 -8.95 -3.83
CA MET A 67 -17.67 -7.67 -4.31
C MET A 67 -17.08 -7.32 -5.68
N ILE A 68 -17.96 -7.31 -6.67
CA ILE A 68 -17.65 -7.11 -8.08
C ILE A 68 -18.18 -5.77 -8.60
N TYR A 69 -19.14 -5.18 -7.90
CA TYR A 69 -19.89 -4.04 -8.42
C TYR A 69 -20.16 -2.97 -7.35
N MET A 70 -19.98 -1.70 -7.74
CA MET A 70 -20.51 -0.53 -7.05
C MET A 70 -21.40 0.24 -8.04
N PRO A 71 -22.57 0.75 -7.63
CA PRO A 71 -23.39 1.59 -8.48
C PRO A 71 -22.61 2.83 -8.96
N ASP A 72 -22.69 3.16 -10.24
CA ASP A 72 -21.95 4.30 -10.83
C ASP A 72 -22.30 5.64 -10.14
N ASP A 73 -23.51 5.77 -9.61
CA ASP A 73 -24.03 6.95 -8.91
C ASP A 73 -23.79 6.94 -7.39
N LEU A 74 -23.07 5.94 -6.86
CA LEU A 74 -22.91 5.73 -5.40
C LEU A 74 -22.47 6.99 -4.64
N PHE A 75 -21.55 7.77 -5.23
CA PHE A 75 -20.95 8.94 -4.58
C PHE A 75 -21.58 10.27 -4.97
N LYS A 76 -22.60 10.30 -5.83
CA LYS A 76 -23.13 11.52 -6.44
C LYS A 76 -23.53 12.59 -5.41
N ASP A 77 -24.15 12.18 -4.32
CA ASP A 77 -24.66 13.08 -3.27
C ASP A 77 -23.87 12.94 -1.94
N MET A 78 -22.61 12.48 -1.99
CA MET A 78 -21.75 12.25 -0.82
C MET A 78 -20.73 13.38 -0.59
N ALA A 79 -21.17 14.63 -0.68
CA ALA A 79 -20.31 15.79 -0.52
C ALA A 79 -19.66 15.88 0.88
N SER A 80 -20.28 15.32 1.92
CA SER A 80 -19.73 15.30 3.28
C SER A 80 -18.55 14.32 3.45
N LEU A 81 -18.31 13.43 2.47
CA LEU A 81 -17.31 12.38 2.58
C LEU A 81 -15.89 12.96 2.49
N THR A 82 -15.10 12.71 3.52
CA THR A 82 -13.73 13.24 3.66
C THR A 82 -12.67 12.13 3.60
N PHE A 83 -13.03 10.89 3.91
CA PHE A 83 -12.10 9.75 3.87
C PHE A 83 -12.72 8.53 3.20
N ILE A 84 -12.01 7.99 2.21
CA ILE A 84 -12.28 6.68 1.61
C ILE A 84 -11.07 5.78 1.82
N HIS A 85 -11.32 4.60 2.37
CA HIS A 85 -10.37 3.50 2.37
C HIS A 85 -11.06 2.25 1.83
N PHE A 86 -10.64 1.86 0.63
CA PHE A 86 -11.08 0.63 0.00
C PHE A 86 -9.90 -0.31 -0.13
N ALA A 87 -10.05 -1.51 0.42
CA ALA A 87 -9.08 -2.58 0.22
C ALA A 87 -9.77 -3.84 -0.27
N THR A 88 -9.01 -4.62 -1.02
CA THR A 88 -9.24 -6.05 -1.33
C THR A 88 -10.41 -6.32 -2.28
N PHE A 89 -10.76 -5.35 -3.12
CA PHE A 89 -11.71 -5.46 -4.22
C PHE A 89 -11.09 -6.08 -5.46
N ILE A 90 -10.65 -7.33 -5.33
CA ILE A 90 -9.87 -8.02 -6.36
C ILE A 90 -10.59 -8.07 -7.71
N PRO A 91 -11.79 -8.67 -7.83
CA PRO A 91 -12.42 -8.91 -9.14
C PRO A 91 -13.04 -7.65 -9.76
N MET A 92 -13.02 -6.51 -9.06
CA MET A 92 -13.61 -5.27 -9.54
C MET A 92 -12.77 -4.68 -10.68
N THR A 93 -13.43 -4.38 -11.80
CA THR A 93 -12.79 -3.80 -12.99
C THR A 93 -13.00 -2.30 -13.12
N LYS A 94 -14.04 -1.75 -12.45
CA LYS A 94 -14.42 -0.34 -12.52
C LYS A 94 -14.87 0.18 -11.15
N LEU A 95 -14.48 1.41 -10.83
CA LEU A 95 -14.97 2.17 -9.68
C LEU A 95 -16.08 3.16 -10.11
N PRO A 96 -16.97 3.53 -9.19
CA PRO A 96 -18.00 4.54 -9.47
C PRO A 96 -17.37 5.93 -9.62
N SER A 97 -18.11 6.88 -10.20
CA SER A 97 -17.61 8.25 -10.39
C SER A 97 -17.33 8.94 -9.04
N PHE A 98 -16.31 9.80 -9.01
CA PHE A 98 -15.95 10.61 -7.85
C PHE A 98 -16.53 12.03 -7.88
N ASP A 99 -17.43 12.34 -8.83
CA ASP A 99 -17.95 13.70 -9.04
C ASP A 99 -18.62 14.34 -7.81
N GLY A 100 -19.26 13.54 -6.95
CA GLY A 100 -19.90 14.06 -5.73
C GLY A 100 -18.94 14.29 -4.54
N LEU A 101 -17.67 13.87 -4.65
CA LEU A 101 -16.71 13.81 -3.54
C LEU A 101 -15.92 15.12 -3.32
N THR A 102 -16.63 16.23 -3.29
CA THR A 102 -16.06 17.59 -3.28
C THR A 102 -15.25 17.95 -2.02
N ASN A 103 -15.44 17.24 -0.91
CA ASN A 103 -14.69 17.44 0.35
C ASN A 103 -13.69 16.33 0.67
N LEU A 104 -13.45 15.39 -0.26
CA LEU A 104 -12.57 14.26 0.00
C LEU A 104 -11.14 14.73 0.27
N LYS A 105 -10.59 14.34 1.43
CA LYS A 105 -9.22 14.65 1.88
C LYS A 105 -8.27 13.48 1.73
N SER A 106 -8.76 12.26 1.88
CA SER A 106 -7.94 11.05 1.82
C SER A 106 -8.61 9.96 1.00
N LEU A 107 -7.88 9.47 0.01
CA LEU A 107 -8.27 8.33 -0.80
C LEU A 107 -7.22 7.23 -0.69
N THR A 108 -7.63 6.05 -0.24
CA THR A 108 -6.80 4.83 -0.26
C THR A 108 -7.50 3.75 -1.05
N LEU A 109 -6.82 3.27 -2.10
CA LEU A 109 -7.23 2.11 -2.89
C LEU A 109 -6.14 1.04 -2.76
N ALA A 110 -6.51 -0.13 -2.26
CA ALA A 110 -5.59 -1.23 -2.01
C ALA A 110 -6.11 -2.54 -2.60
N ALA A 111 -5.22 -3.32 -3.24
CA ALA A 111 -5.50 -4.66 -3.77
C ALA A 111 -6.69 -4.72 -4.76
N PHE A 112 -6.68 -3.83 -5.75
CA PHE A 112 -7.58 -3.86 -6.91
C PHE A 112 -6.82 -4.48 -8.10
N LEU A 113 -6.79 -5.81 -8.18
CA LEU A 113 -5.93 -6.53 -9.14
C LEU A 113 -6.44 -6.49 -10.58
N PHE A 114 -7.74 -6.28 -10.76
CA PHE A 114 -8.41 -6.27 -12.07
C PHE A 114 -8.93 -4.89 -12.49
N LEU A 115 -8.76 -3.84 -11.66
CA LEU A 115 -9.21 -2.49 -11.97
C LEU A 115 -8.47 -1.95 -13.20
N GLU A 116 -9.23 -1.54 -14.20
CA GLU A 116 -8.70 -1.17 -15.52
C GLU A 116 -8.29 0.30 -15.58
N GLU A 117 -9.07 1.17 -14.93
CA GLU A 117 -8.85 2.62 -14.88
C GLU A 117 -9.30 3.22 -13.54
N LEU A 118 -8.76 4.38 -13.22
CA LEU A 118 -9.20 5.20 -12.09
C LEU A 118 -10.24 6.22 -12.59
N PRO A 119 -11.30 6.50 -11.82
CA PRO A 119 -12.24 7.58 -12.14
C PRO A 119 -11.53 8.94 -12.18
N ALA A 120 -12.13 9.92 -12.87
CA ALA A 120 -11.61 11.28 -12.95
C ALA A 120 -11.51 11.93 -11.57
N PHE A 121 -10.49 12.78 -11.39
CA PHE A 121 -10.23 13.48 -10.12
C PHE A 121 -10.70 14.95 -10.14
N ASP A 122 -11.52 15.32 -11.13
CA ASP A 122 -11.94 16.70 -11.40
C ASP A 122 -12.65 17.37 -10.22
N SER A 123 -13.32 16.59 -9.36
CA SER A 123 -14.04 17.10 -8.18
C SER A 123 -13.24 17.02 -6.88
N LEU A 124 -12.04 16.44 -6.89
CA LEU A 124 -11.24 16.16 -5.68
C LEU A 124 -10.38 17.34 -5.22
N HIS A 125 -10.96 18.53 -5.16
CA HIS A 125 -10.23 19.79 -4.90
C HIS A 125 -9.52 19.86 -3.55
N LYS A 126 -10.00 19.09 -2.56
CA LYS A 126 -9.49 19.05 -1.18
C LYS A 126 -8.62 17.84 -0.88
N LEU A 127 -8.24 17.05 -1.90
CA LEU A 127 -7.46 15.84 -1.68
C LEU A 127 -6.06 16.18 -1.16
N GLU A 128 -5.75 15.68 0.03
CA GLU A 128 -4.48 15.86 0.72
C GLU A 128 -3.63 14.59 0.71
N ARG A 129 -4.27 13.41 0.68
CA ARG A 129 -3.60 12.11 0.70
C ARG A 129 -4.16 11.15 -0.36
N LEU A 130 -3.27 10.60 -1.17
CA LEU A 130 -3.57 9.54 -2.13
C LEU A 130 -2.65 8.33 -1.90
N VAL A 131 -3.25 7.15 -1.75
CA VAL A 131 -2.52 5.88 -1.63
C VAL A 131 -3.08 4.87 -2.64
N LEU A 132 -2.20 4.38 -3.51
CA LEU A 132 -2.51 3.34 -4.51
C LEU A 132 -1.63 2.12 -4.25
N ALA A 133 -2.16 1.05 -3.66
CA ALA A 133 -1.38 -0.12 -3.28
C ALA A 133 -1.84 -1.38 -4.04
N SER A 134 -0.97 -2.01 -4.83
CA SER A 134 -1.32 -3.22 -5.60
C SER A 134 -2.48 -3.00 -6.57
N LEU A 135 -2.30 -2.04 -7.48
CA LEU A 135 -3.18 -1.79 -8.64
C LEU A 135 -2.44 -2.13 -9.95
N PRO A 136 -2.15 -3.42 -10.20
CA PRO A 136 -1.21 -3.80 -11.24
C PRO A 136 -1.68 -3.51 -12.66
N ARG A 137 -2.97 -3.34 -12.94
CA ARG A 137 -3.44 -3.05 -14.30
C ARG A 137 -3.49 -1.57 -14.66
N ILE A 138 -3.33 -0.69 -13.68
CA ILE A 138 -3.37 0.75 -13.89
C ILE A 138 -2.06 1.21 -14.54
N ASN A 139 -2.16 1.67 -15.78
CA ASN A 139 -1.02 2.13 -16.58
C ASN A 139 -0.95 3.66 -16.71
N THR A 140 -2.01 4.37 -16.35
CA THR A 140 -2.14 5.82 -16.41
C THR A 140 -2.79 6.34 -15.13
N LEU A 141 -2.66 7.64 -14.86
CA LEU A 141 -3.35 8.31 -13.76
C LEU A 141 -4.34 9.35 -14.30
N PRO A 142 -5.42 9.66 -13.57
CA PRO A 142 -6.28 10.79 -13.89
C PRO A 142 -5.52 12.12 -13.86
N ASP A 143 -6.12 13.17 -14.43
CA ASP A 143 -5.57 14.52 -14.33
C ASP A 143 -5.60 15.03 -12.88
N PHE A 144 -4.49 15.61 -12.42
CA PHE A 144 -4.36 16.20 -11.09
C PHE A 144 -4.58 17.72 -11.11
N GLY A 145 -4.97 18.30 -12.26
CA GLY A 145 -5.21 19.73 -12.43
C GLY A 145 -6.19 20.34 -11.41
N ALA A 146 -7.17 19.57 -10.94
CA ALA A 146 -8.14 20.00 -9.95
C ALA A 146 -7.63 19.94 -8.49
N ILE A 147 -6.52 19.23 -8.22
CA ILE A 147 -6.03 18.95 -6.87
C ILE A 147 -5.04 20.03 -6.43
N ASN A 148 -5.45 20.86 -5.47
CA ASN A 148 -4.67 22.05 -5.09
C ASN A 148 -3.68 21.82 -3.94
N ASN A 149 -3.93 20.85 -3.04
CA ASN A 149 -3.18 20.71 -1.78
C ASN A 149 -2.77 19.27 -1.47
N LEU A 150 -2.26 18.55 -2.47
CA LEU A 150 -1.77 17.18 -2.24
C LEU A 150 -0.51 17.22 -1.36
N GLN A 151 -0.62 16.65 -0.15
CA GLN A 151 0.45 16.58 0.85
C GLN A 151 1.21 15.25 0.78
N SER A 152 0.53 14.16 0.42
CA SER A 152 1.10 12.83 0.32
C SER A 152 0.54 12.06 -0.87
N PHE A 153 1.42 11.48 -1.67
CA PHE A 153 1.07 10.52 -2.72
C PHE A 153 2.01 9.32 -2.63
N THR A 154 1.45 8.12 -2.50
CA THR A 154 2.24 6.89 -2.40
C THR A 154 1.66 5.82 -3.30
N ALA A 155 2.52 5.14 -4.05
CA ALA A 155 2.15 4.00 -4.86
C ALA A 155 3.06 2.81 -4.55
N PHE A 156 2.46 1.63 -4.38
CA PHE A 156 3.18 0.39 -4.07
C PHE A 156 2.91 -0.68 -5.11
N ASP A 157 3.88 -1.61 -5.23
CA ASP A 157 3.80 -2.86 -5.99
C ASP A 157 3.91 -2.70 -7.51
N ARG A 158 3.07 -1.85 -8.12
CA ARG A 158 3.18 -1.50 -9.55
C ARG A 158 2.90 -0.01 -9.79
N GLY A 159 3.56 0.54 -10.80
CA GLY A 159 3.48 1.94 -11.20
C GLY A 159 4.01 2.11 -12.62
N ALA A 160 3.39 1.40 -13.58
CA ALA A 160 3.84 1.37 -14.96
C ALA A 160 3.85 2.76 -15.61
N TRP A 161 3.00 3.68 -15.12
CA TRP A 161 3.01 5.09 -15.50
C TRP A 161 4.36 5.80 -15.31
N CYS A 162 5.25 5.27 -14.46
CA CYS A 162 6.61 5.77 -14.28
C CYS A 162 7.55 5.46 -15.45
N CYS A 163 7.24 4.43 -16.25
CA CYS A 163 8.18 3.86 -17.23
C CYS A 163 7.56 3.64 -18.63
N ASN A 164 6.24 3.62 -18.76
CA ASN A 164 5.54 3.40 -20.03
C ASN A 164 5.41 4.68 -20.90
N GLY A 165 5.99 5.79 -20.48
CA GLY A 165 5.92 7.08 -21.18
C GLY A 165 4.75 7.98 -20.78
N PHE A 166 3.91 7.58 -19.81
CA PHE A 166 2.82 8.43 -19.31
C PHE A 166 3.34 9.72 -18.66
N LEU A 167 4.26 9.60 -17.69
CA LEU A 167 4.84 10.75 -16.97
C LEU A 167 6.04 11.40 -17.67
N GLY A 168 6.48 10.86 -18.81
CA GLY A 168 7.72 11.30 -19.45
C GLY A 168 8.18 10.40 -20.58
N LYS A 169 9.48 10.09 -20.62
CA LYS A 169 10.04 9.20 -21.64
C LYS A 169 9.71 7.75 -21.29
N CYS A 170 9.34 6.95 -22.30
CA CYS A 170 9.20 5.52 -22.11
C CYS A 170 10.57 4.86 -21.92
N ASP A 171 10.71 4.06 -20.86
CA ASP A 171 11.85 3.20 -20.56
C ASP A 171 11.37 1.83 -20.07
N LEU A 172 11.24 0.88 -21.00
CA LEU A 172 10.78 -0.48 -20.68
C LEU A 172 11.82 -1.32 -19.94
N ASN A 173 13.03 -0.81 -19.70
CA ASN A 173 14.03 -1.49 -18.87
C ASN A 173 13.79 -1.26 -17.38
N ASP A 174 12.94 -0.31 -17.00
CA ASP A 174 12.53 -0.14 -15.60
C ASP A 174 11.74 -1.37 -15.14
N ASP A 175 12.11 -1.90 -13.99
CA ASP A 175 11.49 -3.09 -13.41
C ASP A 175 9.96 -2.97 -13.29
N LYS A 176 9.41 -1.76 -13.14
CA LYS A 176 7.96 -1.51 -12.96
C LYS A 176 7.17 -1.84 -14.22
N CYS A 177 7.84 -1.77 -15.37
CA CYS A 177 7.29 -2.14 -16.66
C CYS A 177 7.45 -3.63 -16.95
N GLY A 178 8.21 -4.37 -16.14
CA GLY A 178 8.34 -5.82 -16.25
C GLY A 178 7.06 -6.58 -15.88
N ALA A 179 7.07 -7.88 -16.16
CA ALA A 179 6.01 -8.78 -15.72
C ALA A 179 6.00 -8.87 -14.19
N HIS A 180 4.82 -8.78 -13.59
CA HIS A 180 4.70 -8.87 -12.15
C HIS A 180 4.81 -10.32 -11.67
N PRO A 181 5.77 -10.69 -10.81
CA PRO A 181 6.01 -12.09 -10.44
C PRO A 181 4.86 -12.72 -9.64
N VAL A 182 4.19 -11.93 -8.79
CA VAL A 182 3.04 -12.39 -7.99
C VAL A 182 1.74 -12.39 -8.80
N TRP A 183 1.33 -11.24 -9.32
CA TRP A 183 0.05 -11.08 -10.03
C TRP A 183 0.04 -11.56 -11.48
N LYS A 184 1.19 -11.99 -12.03
CA LYS A 184 1.36 -12.43 -13.43
C LYS A 184 0.86 -11.40 -14.46
N THR A 185 0.89 -10.12 -14.10
CA THR A 185 0.48 -9.06 -15.01
C THR A 185 1.57 -8.90 -16.09
N PRO A 186 1.20 -8.81 -17.38
CA PRO A 186 2.18 -8.78 -18.47
C PRO A 186 3.04 -7.51 -18.43
N ASN A 187 4.17 -7.54 -19.16
CA ASN A 187 5.01 -6.36 -19.37
C ASN A 187 4.17 -5.19 -19.89
N ALA A 188 4.48 -3.99 -19.42
CA ALA A 188 3.91 -2.78 -19.95
C ALA A 188 4.48 -2.49 -21.35
N THR A 189 3.72 -1.77 -22.16
CA THR A 189 4.16 -1.25 -23.46
C THR A 189 4.24 0.26 -23.42
N CYS A 190 5.06 0.86 -24.26
CA CYS A 190 5.07 2.32 -24.40
C CYS A 190 3.69 2.80 -24.88
N LEU A 191 3.17 3.83 -24.22
CA LEU A 191 1.91 4.45 -24.60
C LEU A 191 2.08 5.32 -25.85
N ALA A 192 0.96 5.56 -26.54
CA ALA A 192 0.93 6.47 -27.69
C ALA A 192 1.16 7.93 -27.24
N PRO A 193 1.63 8.83 -28.13
CA PRO A 193 2.00 10.20 -27.77
C PRO A 193 0.86 11.07 -27.21
N ASP A 194 -0.38 10.74 -27.52
CA ASP A 194 -1.62 11.36 -27.06
C ASP A 194 -2.01 10.95 -25.63
N SER A 195 -1.47 9.84 -25.14
CA SER A 195 -1.77 9.27 -23.83
C SER A 195 -0.89 9.84 -22.71
N LYS A 196 -0.28 11.01 -22.93
CA LYS A 196 0.63 11.64 -21.97
C LYS A 196 -0.14 12.32 -20.84
N ALA A 197 0.46 12.30 -19.66
CA ALA A 197 -0.02 13.05 -18.51
C ALA A 197 -0.04 14.57 -18.80
N THR A 198 -0.99 15.26 -18.19
CA THR A 198 -1.01 16.73 -18.18
C THR A 198 0.19 17.29 -17.41
N GLU A 199 0.50 18.57 -17.63
CA GLU A 199 1.58 19.23 -16.89
C GLU A 199 1.35 19.20 -15.36
N ALA A 200 0.10 19.35 -14.92
CA ALA A 200 -0.27 19.29 -13.50
C ALA A 200 0.00 17.90 -12.88
N THR A 201 -0.35 16.83 -13.60
CA THR A 201 -0.07 15.45 -13.17
C THR A 201 1.42 15.16 -13.16
N VAL A 202 2.17 15.58 -14.19
CA VAL A 202 3.64 15.41 -14.23
C VAL A 202 4.30 16.13 -13.06
N LYS A 203 3.94 17.39 -12.80
CA LYS A 203 4.49 18.19 -11.69
C LYS A 203 4.20 17.55 -10.33
N SER A 204 2.99 17.04 -10.15
CA SER A 204 2.60 16.33 -8.93
C SER A 204 3.38 15.03 -8.75
N ALA A 205 3.53 14.25 -9.82
CA ALA A 205 4.31 13.02 -9.78
C ALA A 205 5.79 13.27 -9.46
N GLN A 206 6.39 14.33 -10.01
CA GLN A 206 7.76 14.73 -9.72
C GLN A 206 7.95 15.10 -8.24
N LYS A 207 7.01 15.83 -7.64
CA LYS A 207 7.02 16.16 -6.20
C LYS A 207 7.10 14.91 -5.31
N PHE A 208 6.50 13.80 -5.75
CA PHE A 208 6.40 12.54 -4.99
C PHE A 208 7.17 11.37 -5.63
N ALA A 209 8.17 11.64 -6.47
CA ALA A 209 8.85 10.62 -7.26
C ALA A 209 9.40 9.46 -6.41
N ASN A 210 9.94 9.76 -5.22
CA ASN A 210 10.50 8.75 -4.31
C ASN A 210 9.45 7.76 -3.77
N SER A 211 8.19 8.18 -3.62
CA SER A 211 7.11 7.38 -3.04
C SER A 211 6.20 6.72 -4.09
N ILE A 212 6.32 7.08 -5.37
CA ILE A 212 5.50 6.50 -6.44
C ILE A 212 6.31 5.81 -7.55
N CYS A 213 7.52 6.31 -7.83
CA CYS A 213 8.42 5.78 -8.85
C CYS A 213 9.74 5.23 -8.26
N GLY A 214 9.83 5.10 -6.93
CA GLY A 214 10.99 4.48 -6.26
C GLY A 214 11.19 3.00 -6.62
N PRO A 215 12.29 2.35 -6.21
CA PRO A 215 12.59 0.97 -6.60
C PRO A 215 11.45 -0.01 -6.22
N ILE A 216 11.27 -1.08 -7.00
CA ILE A 216 10.32 -2.13 -6.60
C ILE A 216 10.83 -2.81 -5.34
N LEU A 217 9.94 -2.94 -4.36
CA LEU A 217 10.17 -3.75 -3.17
C LEU A 217 10.12 -5.23 -3.60
N ARG A 218 11.25 -5.75 -4.09
CA ARG A 218 11.36 -7.16 -4.45
C ARG A 218 11.28 -8.01 -3.18
N PRO A 219 10.50 -9.10 -3.17
CA PRO A 219 10.51 -10.08 -2.09
C PRO A 219 11.87 -10.73 -1.83
N GLU A 220 12.86 -10.54 -2.70
CA GLU A 220 14.25 -10.91 -2.41
C GLU A 220 14.82 -10.16 -1.19
N ALA A 221 14.25 -9.00 -0.83
CA ALA A 221 14.50 -8.32 0.44
C ALA A 221 13.70 -8.91 1.63
N VAL A 222 12.70 -9.76 1.35
CA VAL A 222 12.08 -10.61 2.37
C VAL A 222 13.03 -11.77 2.59
N GLN A 223 13.83 -11.62 3.64
CA GLN A 223 14.63 -12.72 4.14
C GLN A 223 13.82 -14.01 4.16
N GLY A 224 14.41 -15.08 3.64
CA GLY A 224 13.87 -16.42 3.80
C GLY A 224 13.61 -16.74 5.27
N ALA A 225 12.78 -17.76 5.52
CA ALA A 225 12.53 -18.23 6.88
C ALA A 225 13.88 -18.47 7.61
N PRO A 226 13.98 -18.12 8.91
CA PRO A 226 15.20 -18.36 9.68
C PRO A 226 15.63 -19.83 9.63
N THR A 227 16.88 -20.08 9.26
CA THR A 227 17.49 -21.41 9.34
C THR A 227 18.29 -21.55 10.64
N LYS A 228 18.58 -22.78 11.06
CA LYS A 228 19.39 -23.02 12.26
C LYS A 228 20.75 -22.34 12.19
N GLU A 229 21.37 -22.35 11.01
CA GLU A 229 22.70 -21.79 10.75
C GLU A 229 22.67 -20.26 10.87
N THR A 230 21.67 -19.62 10.26
CA THR A 230 21.54 -18.15 10.29
C THR A 230 21.14 -17.62 11.67
N MET A 231 20.39 -18.40 12.45
CA MET A 231 20.07 -18.08 13.85
C MET A 231 21.27 -18.28 14.79
N ALA A 232 22.10 -19.29 14.55
CA ALA A 232 23.28 -19.60 15.36
C ALA A 232 24.28 -18.43 15.40
N VAL A 233 24.45 -17.73 14.26
CA VAL A 233 25.29 -16.53 14.18
C VAL A 233 24.84 -15.47 15.19
N CYS A 234 23.55 -15.37 15.47
CA CYS A 234 22.95 -14.36 16.36
C CYS A 234 22.88 -14.75 17.83
N LYS A 235 23.08 -16.03 18.19
CA LYS A 235 23.13 -16.50 19.60
C LYS A 235 21.96 -15.97 20.47
N GLY A 236 20.81 -15.69 19.86
CA GLY A 236 19.64 -15.13 20.54
C GLY A 236 19.74 -13.66 20.98
N ILE A 237 20.77 -12.92 20.57
CA ILE A 237 20.96 -11.50 20.93
C ILE A 237 20.44 -10.62 19.79
N MET A 238 19.45 -9.76 20.08
CA MET A 238 18.97 -8.77 19.11
C MET A 238 19.96 -7.62 18.91
N TYR A 239 19.87 -6.96 17.77
CA TYR A 239 20.63 -5.76 17.38
C TYR A 239 22.15 -5.91 17.23
N ARG A 240 22.69 -7.09 17.53
CA ARG A 240 24.09 -7.42 17.30
C ARG A 240 24.46 -7.34 15.82
N GLN A 241 25.61 -6.76 15.51
CA GLN A 241 26.17 -6.80 14.16
C GLN A 241 26.50 -8.25 13.76
N CYS A 242 26.14 -8.64 12.55
CA CYS A 242 26.44 -9.95 11.99
C CYS A 242 26.93 -9.80 10.54
N ASN A 243 27.66 -10.80 10.05
CA ASN A 243 28.27 -10.73 8.72
C ASN A 243 27.49 -11.61 7.73
N LYS A 244 27.22 -11.07 6.54
CA LYS A 244 26.73 -11.85 5.40
C LYS A 244 27.65 -11.63 4.18
N PRO A 245 27.88 -12.66 3.35
CA PRO A 245 28.62 -12.50 2.12
C PRO A 245 27.98 -11.41 1.25
N ASN A 246 28.78 -10.47 0.74
CA ASN A 246 28.37 -9.35 -0.12
C ASN A 246 27.47 -8.28 0.51
N GLU A 247 27.23 -8.31 1.82
CA GLU A 247 26.42 -7.31 2.52
C GLU A 247 27.28 -6.63 3.59
N PRO A 248 27.62 -5.34 3.44
CA PRO A 248 28.59 -4.67 4.30
C PRO A 248 28.08 -4.45 5.73
N GLU A 249 26.77 -4.32 5.91
CA GLU A 249 26.14 -4.16 7.22
C GLU A 249 24.94 -5.11 7.35
N ALA A 250 24.94 -5.95 8.39
CA ALA A 250 23.81 -6.77 8.76
C ALA A 250 23.63 -6.82 10.29
N ILE A 251 22.38 -7.02 10.71
CA ILE A 251 21.93 -6.95 12.10
C ILE A 251 21.17 -8.21 12.50
N CYS A 252 21.33 -8.67 13.73
CA CYS A 252 20.53 -9.74 14.30
C CYS A 252 19.15 -9.21 14.69
N TYR A 253 18.10 -9.69 14.03
CA TYR A 253 16.76 -9.16 14.24
C TYR A 253 15.70 -10.27 14.24
N ASN A 254 14.64 -10.04 15.01
CA ASN A 254 13.44 -10.86 14.99
C ASN A 254 12.43 -10.28 13.99
N ALA A 255 12.54 -10.69 12.72
CA ALA A 255 11.53 -10.37 11.74
C ALA A 255 10.27 -11.23 11.97
N ARG A 256 9.09 -10.59 12.07
CA ARG A 256 7.77 -11.26 12.13
C ARG A 256 7.59 -12.23 13.31
N PHE A 257 8.21 -11.95 14.46
CA PHE A 257 8.15 -12.81 15.65
C PHE A 257 8.72 -14.24 15.42
N MET A 258 9.61 -14.39 14.45
CA MET A 258 10.34 -15.64 14.20
C MET A 258 11.65 -15.70 15.01
N GLY A 259 12.49 -16.72 14.76
CA GLY A 259 13.81 -16.80 15.38
C GLY A 259 14.71 -15.62 15.02
N ILE A 260 15.51 -15.15 15.97
CA ILE A 260 16.49 -14.07 15.75
C ILE A 260 17.52 -14.55 14.74
N THR A 261 17.60 -13.88 13.60
CA THR A 261 18.50 -14.24 12.50
C THR A 261 19.17 -13.02 11.92
N CYS A 262 20.29 -13.23 11.24
CA CYS A 262 21.08 -12.16 10.65
C CYS A 262 20.39 -11.57 9.42
N THR A 263 20.19 -10.25 9.39
CA THR A 263 19.51 -9.51 8.31
C THR A 263 20.32 -8.36 7.72
N PRO A 264 20.49 -8.29 6.39
CA PRO A 264 21.12 -7.15 5.73
C PRO A 264 20.13 -6.00 5.50
N SER A 265 18.91 -6.07 6.05
CA SER A 265 17.88 -5.07 5.79
C SER A 265 18.29 -3.68 6.32
N PRO A 266 18.50 -2.68 5.44
CA PRO A 266 18.91 -1.34 5.88
C PRO A 266 17.83 -0.65 6.70
N TYR A 267 16.55 -1.00 6.46
CA TYR A 267 15.42 -0.44 7.19
C TYR A 267 15.44 -0.81 8.68
N VAL A 268 15.87 -2.03 9.02
CA VAL A 268 15.95 -2.47 10.42
C VAL A 268 17.09 -1.74 11.14
N ILE A 269 18.23 -1.59 10.47
CA ILE A 269 19.41 -0.88 10.98
C ILE A 269 19.05 0.59 11.24
N GLU A 270 18.49 1.26 10.23
CA GLU A 270 18.10 2.67 10.32
C GLU A 270 16.99 2.90 11.34
N MET A 271 16.03 1.98 11.44
CA MET A 271 14.98 2.02 12.46
C MET A 271 15.59 1.99 13.86
N ARG A 272 16.54 1.08 14.15
CA ARG A 272 17.17 0.99 15.47
C ARG A 272 18.07 2.19 15.76
N ARG A 273 18.85 2.68 14.79
CA ARG A 273 19.64 3.94 14.93
C ARG A 273 18.75 5.11 15.35
N ARG A 274 17.57 5.24 14.74
CA ARG A 274 16.59 6.29 15.11
C ARG A 274 16.00 6.09 16.50
N GLN A 275 15.66 4.85 16.87
CA GLN A 275 15.17 4.54 18.21
C GLN A 275 16.18 4.94 19.29
N ILE A 276 17.47 4.63 19.08
CA ILE A 276 18.57 5.03 19.97
C ILE A 276 18.67 6.56 20.04
N ALA A 277 18.79 7.22 18.88
CA ALA A 277 18.96 8.68 18.81
C ALA A 277 17.80 9.47 19.42
N GLN A 278 16.57 8.93 19.35
CA GLN A 278 15.37 9.56 19.89
C GLN A 278 15.02 9.09 21.32
N ASN A 279 15.79 8.13 21.87
CA ASN A 279 15.52 7.49 23.15
C ASN A 279 14.09 6.90 23.24
N VAL A 280 13.67 6.18 22.18
CA VAL A 280 12.35 5.57 22.05
C VAL A 280 12.47 4.06 21.98
N GLY A 281 11.69 3.34 22.79
CA GLY A 281 11.68 1.88 22.85
C GLY A 281 12.59 1.32 23.94
N ASP A 282 13.06 0.09 23.76
CA ASP A 282 13.94 -0.57 24.73
C ASP A 282 15.30 0.14 24.79
N ARG A 283 15.82 0.32 26.01
CA ARG A 283 17.15 0.89 26.25
C ARG A 283 18.19 0.08 25.48
N CYS A 284 19.10 0.77 24.81
CA CYS A 284 20.15 0.11 24.04
C CYS A 284 21.23 -0.50 24.95
N ASP A 285 21.81 -1.59 24.47
CA ASP A 285 22.95 -2.26 25.09
C ASP A 285 24.25 -1.77 24.43
N PRO A 286 25.07 -0.94 25.11
CA PRO A 286 26.28 -0.39 24.51
C PRO A 286 27.29 -1.47 24.07
N ASP A 287 27.33 -2.62 24.73
CA ASP A 287 28.29 -3.69 24.41
C ASP A 287 27.94 -4.37 23.07
N VAL A 288 26.67 -4.28 22.66
CA VAL A 288 26.13 -4.93 21.45
C VAL A 288 25.81 -3.92 20.36
N GLU A 289 25.38 -2.72 20.73
CA GLU A 289 24.75 -1.71 19.87
C GLU A 289 25.61 -0.45 19.70
N ALA A 290 26.86 -0.42 20.17
CA ALA A 290 27.78 0.70 19.92
C ALA A 290 27.92 1.06 18.44
N TRP A 291 27.92 0.05 17.56
CA TRP A 291 27.96 0.23 16.10
C TRP A 291 26.70 0.90 15.51
N LEU A 292 25.62 1.01 16.29
CA LEU A 292 24.38 1.72 15.97
C LEU A 292 24.33 3.12 16.61
N GLY A 293 25.38 3.55 17.31
CA GLY A 293 25.43 4.82 18.04
C GLY A 293 24.87 4.75 19.46
N CYS A 294 24.82 3.56 20.07
CA CYS A 294 24.54 3.43 21.50
C CYS A 294 25.80 3.78 22.31
N ASP A 295 25.72 4.81 23.14
CA ASP A 295 26.81 5.20 24.02
C ASP A 295 26.60 4.66 25.44
N HIS A 296 27.70 4.49 26.19
CA HIS A 296 27.67 4.31 27.64
C HIS A 296 27.27 5.65 28.30
N GLY A 297 25.98 6.00 28.20
CA GLY A 297 25.39 7.12 28.93
C GLY A 297 25.35 6.86 30.43
#